data_AF-A0A0A7PIR5-F1
#
_entry.id   AF-A0A0A7PIR5-F1
#
_cell.length_a   1.000
_cell.length_b   1.000
_cell.length_c   1.000
_cell.angle_alpha   90.00
_cell.angle_beta   90.00
_cell.angle_gamma   90.00
#
_symmetry.space_group_name_H-M   'P 1'
#
loop_
_entity.id
_entity.type
_entity.pdbx_description
1 polymer ?
#
loop_
_entity_poly.entity_id
_entity_poly.type
_entity_poly.pdbx_seq_one_letter_code
_entity_poly.pdbx_strand_id
1 'polypeptide(L)'
;MLPRVDGPTATSIDWFGTSLERRFVEANVRRMSFAAVQAAPYARSVWMIKPLRYCPEKFDLLQSNCPSCGKLLGWTRSLGVSTCEHCEQPLLGFARKLPIARRAAYRDIAALVDMDDERRKNSAALLPCPFRDWRHGDIFAAVVELGALAHNADRASCRDLWRKLAAGDFSSLGDKGIFQGWDLLKGWPTAIDELLSKIIDTRRSSGNLRQVLGPIGRFCYSKSKTPLCYLVEERVGVILRELNLPLKVYSRSRALCSERTNSIAMWDAMREFNVSDKLLKRLSAGGDCLLEKSVGETGVHLFDRARLQTAVELGFVDKGYP
;
A
#
# COMPACT_ATOMS: atom_id res chain seq x y z
N MET A 1 -5.07 31.72 4.48
CA MET A 1 -5.41 31.39 3.08
C MET A 1 -5.90 29.96 3.09
N LEU A 2 -7.19 29.70 2.78
CA LEU A 2 -7.68 28.33 2.68
C LEU A 2 -7.03 27.68 1.45
N PRO A 3 -6.68 26.38 1.50
CA PRO A 3 -6.11 25.67 0.36
C PRO A 3 -7.03 25.82 -0.87
N ARG A 4 -6.47 26.19 -2.02
CA ARG A 4 -7.23 26.30 -3.28
C ARG A 4 -7.75 24.91 -3.65
N VAL A 5 -9.06 24.80 -3.83
CA VAL A 5 -9.72 23.59 -4.34
C VAL A 5 -9.86 23.78 -5.84
N ASP A 6 -9.10 23.04 -6.64
CA ASP A 6 -9.22 23.03 -8.10
C ASP A 6 -10.50 22.27 -8.52
N GLY A 7 -11.67 22.86 -8.25
CA GLY A 7 -12.97 22.31 -8.64
C GLY A 7 -13.35 20.96 -8.00
N PRO A 8 -14.56 20.46 -8.28
CA PRO A 8 -15.10 19.22 -7.69
C PRO A 8 -14.43 17.93 -8.19
N THR A 9 -13.52 18.02 -9.16
CA THR A 9 -12.84 16.88 -9.80
C THR A 9 -11.37 16.73 -9.42
N ALA A 10 -10.78 17.68 -8.69
CA ALA A 10 -9.38 17.57 -8.29
C ALA A 10 -9.18 16.43 -7.28
N THR A 11 -8.29 15.51 -7.64
CA THR A 11 -7.88 14.37 -6.81
C THR A 11 -6.89 14.77 -5.71
N SER A 12 -6.34 15.98 -5.80
CA SER A 12 -5.39 16.56 -4.84
C SER A 12 -5.73 18.02 -4.55
N ILE A 13 -5.18 18.55 -3.46
CA ILE A 13 -5.28 19.95 -3.05
C ILE A 13 -3.88 20.46 -2.70
N ASP A 14 -3.64 21.76 -2.87
CA ASP A 14 -2.45 22.41 -2.30
C ASP A 14 -2.63 22.58 -0.78
N TRP A 15 -1.96 21.73 -0.01
CA TRP A 15 -1.95 21.77 1.46
C TRP A 15 -0.70 22.51 1.95
N PHE A 16 -0.79 23.84 2.03
CA PHE A 16 0.29 24.71 2.53
C PHE A 16 1.64 24.54 1.79
N GLY A 17 1.60 24.40 0.46
CA GLY A 17 2.78 24.24 -0.38
C GLY A 17 3.16 22.79 -0.67
N THR A 18 2.39 21.81 -0.20
CA THR A 18 2.52 20.40 -0.62
C THR A 18 1.22 19.88 -1.22
N SER A 19 1.29 19.20 -2.35
CA SER A 19 0.15 18.50 -2.93
C SER A 19 -0.28 17.35 -2.02
N LEU A 20 -1.52 17.35 -1.56
CA LEU A 20 -2.09 16.29 -0.71
C LEU A 20 -3.36 15.74 -1.36
N GLU A 21 -3.54 14.42 -1.32
CA GLU A 21 -4.73 13.82 -1.91
C GLU A 21 -6.01 14.26 -1.18
N ARG A 22 -7.05 14.62 -1.94
CA ARG A 22 -8.32 15.12 -1.40
C ARG A 22 -8.98 14.12 -0.45
N ARG A 23 -8.78 12.81 -0.70
CA ARG A 23 -9.27 11.71 0.14
C ARG A 23 -8.70 11.74 1.56
N PHE A 24 -7.55 12.36 1.79
CA PHE A 24 -6.96 12.51 3.12
C PHE A 24 -7.57 13.64 3.93
N VAL A 25 -8.38 14.53 3.35
CA VAL A 25 -8.84 15.74 4.04
C VAL A 25 -10.31 15.64 4.43
N GLU A 26 -10.57 15.80 5.73
CA GLU A 26 -11.89 15.95 6.33
C GLU A 26 -12.18 17.43 6.56
N ALA A 27 -13.13 17.96 5.79
CA ALA A 27 -13.55 19.35 5.89
C ALA A 27 -14.91 19.51 6.57
N ASN A 28 -15.75 18.47 6.55
CA ASN A 28 -17.14 18.55 6.99
C ASN A 28 -17.28 18.18 8.47
N VAL A 29 -16.40 17.33 8.97
CA VAL A 29 -16.40 16.89 10.36
C VAL A 29 -15.31 17.60 11.15
N ARG A 30 -15.71 18.24 12.26
CA ARG A 30 -14.79 18.86 13.20
C ARG A 30 -14.21 17.79 14.12
N ARG A 31 -12.94 17.47 13.89
CA ARG A 31 -12.15 16.58 14.76
C ARG A 31 -11.26 17.42 15.66
N MET A 32 -11.15 17.07 16.93
CA MET A 32 -10.38 17.88 17.89
C MET A 32 -9.83 17.11 19.08
N SER A 33 -8.77 17.64 19.69
CA SER A 33 -8.35 17.26 21.05
C SER A 33 -8.91 18.29 22.03
N PHE A 34 -9.73 17.84 22.99
CA PHE A 34 -10.30 18.72 24.02
C PHE A 34 -9.19 19.39 24.84
N ALA A 35 -8.16 18.64 25.25
CA ALA A 35 -7.04 19.20 26.00
C ALA A 35 -6.25 20.25 25.20
N ALA A 36 -6.10 20.07 23.88
CA ALA A 36 -5.43 21.05 23.03
C ALA A 36 -6.26 22.32 22.85
N VAL A 37 -7.58 22.20 22.75
CA VAL A 37 -8.50 23.34 22.65
C VAL A 37 -8.63 24.10 23.96
N GLN A 38 -8.64 23.42 25.10
CA GLN A 38 -8.58 24.06 26.41
C GLN A 38 -7.29 24.86 26.59
N ALA A 39 -6.16 24.30 26.15
CA ALA A 39 -4.87 24.99 26.24
C ALA A 39 -4.76 26.16 25.26
N ALA A 40 -5.34 26.04 24.06
CA ALA A 40 -5.37 27.12 23.09
C ALA A 40 -6.62 27.00 22.19
N PRO A 41 -7.57 27.95 22.23
CA PRO A 41 -8.92 27.79 21.68
C PRO A 41 -8.99 28.03 20.16
N TYR A 42 -8.20 27.28 19.39
CA TYR A 42 -8.26 27.26 17.91
C TYR A 42 -8.18 25.82 17.36
N ALA A 43 -8.71 25.60 16.16
CA ALA A 43 -8.59 24.31 15.46
C ALA A 43 -7.22 24.20 14.77
N ARG A 44 -6.56 23.03 14.87
CA ARG A 44 -5.31 22.78 14.14
C ARG A 44 -5.65 22.19 12.77
N SER A 45 -5.01 22.68 11.72
CA SER A 45 -5.19 22.17 10.35
C SER A 45 -4.90 20.67 10.24
N VAL A 46 -3.90 20.16 10.96
CA VAL A 46 -3.55 18.74 11.02
C VAL A 46 -4.70 17.85 11.48
N TRP A 47 -5.65 18.39 12.26
CA TRP A 47 -6.86 17.67 12.67
C TRP A 47 -7.87 17.47 11.53
N MET A 48 -7.61 17.99 10.33
CA MET A 48 -8.38 17.69 9.12
C MET A 48 -7.81 16.49 8.36
N ILE A 49 -6.59 16.03 8.66
CA ILE A 49 -5.96 14.92 7.93
C ILE A 49 -6.46 13.56 8.44
N LYS A 50 -7.38 12.92 7.71
CA LYS A 50 -8.12 11.70 8.09
C LYS A 50 -7.24 10.58 8.67
N PRO A 51 -6.10 10.21 8.05
CA PRO A 51 -5.24 9.16 8.59
C PRO A 51 -4.61 9.51 9.95
N LEU A 52 -4.49 10.79 10.30
CA LEU A 52 -4.00 11.25 11.59
C LEU A 52 -5.16 11.23 12.61
N ARG A 53 -5.11 10.25 13.53
CA ARG A 53 -6.16 9.98 14.52
C ARG A 53 -5.91 10.64 15.87
N TYR A 54 -4.70 11.12 16.12
CA TYR A 54 -4.30 11.76 17.36
C TYR A 54 -3.85 13.22 17.13
N CYS A 55 -3.95 14.06 18.15
CA CYS A 55 -3.35 15.39 18.13
C CYS A 55 -1.82 15.27 18.27
N PRO A 56 -1.00 15.84 17.37
CA PRO A 56 0.46 15.72 17.45
C PRO A 56 1.09 16.48 18.63
N GLU A 57 0.39 17.46 19.22
CA GLU A 57 0.86 18.23 20.37
C GLU A 57 0.54 17.54 21.71
N LYS A 58 -0.71 17.08 21.87
CA LYS A 58 -1.24 16.55 23.14
C LYS A 58 -1.38 15.04 23.18
N PHE A 59 -1.25 14.38 22.02
CA PHE A 59 -1.33 12.93 21.83
C PHE A 59 -2.68 12.32 22.22
N ASP A 60 -3.73 13.12 22.28
CA ASP A 60 -5.10 12.66 22.49
C ASP A 60 -5.69 12.13 21.20
N LEU A 61 -6.46 11.04 21.30
CA LEU A 61 -7.32 10.60 20.21
C LEU A 61 -8.31 11.72 19.85
N LEU A 62 -8.28 12.15 18.59
CA LEU A 62 -9.19 13.18 18.08
C LEU A 62 -10.62 12.68 18.17
N GLN A 63 -11.49 13.53 18.72
CA GLN A 63 -12.91 13.28 18.86
C GLN A 63 -13.69 14.04 17.79
N SER A 64 -14.71 13.41 17.23
CA SER A 64 -15.64 14.00 16.27
C SER A 64 -17.05 14.20 16.84
N ASN A 65 -17.30 13.76 18.07
CA ASN A 65 -18.63 13.79 18.69
C ASN A 65 -18.59 14.62 19.97
N CYS A 66 -19.69 15.30 20.27
CA CYS A 66 -19.87 16.00 21.52
C CYS A 66 -19.93 15.00 22.68
N PRO A 67 -19.14 15.15 23.75
CA PRO A 67 -19.20 14.25 24.90
C PRO A 67 -20.51 14.40 25.69
N SER A 68 -21.17 15.55 25.63
CA SER A 68 -22.42 15.81 26.37
C SER A 68 -23.66 15.28 25.65
N CYS A 69 -23.79 15.50 24.33
CA CYS A 69 -25.00 15.14 23.59
C CYS A 69 -24.79 14.06 22.51
N GLY A 70 -23.58 13.52 22.35
CA GLY A 70 -23.24 12.45 21.41
C GLY A 70 -23.26 12.82 19.91
N LYS A 71 -23.82 13.97 19.54
CA LYS A 71 -23.95 14.42 18.14
C LYS A 71 -22.58 14.67 17.50
N LEU A 72 -22.51 14.40 16.19
CA LEU A 72 -21.34 14.67 15.37
C LEU A 72 -21.08 16.19 15.31
N LEU A 73 -19.84 16.58 15.54
CA LEU A 73 -19.39 17.96 15.47
C LEU A 73 -19.04 18.31 14.03
N GLY A 74 -19.66 19.37 13.51
CA GLY A 74 -19.36 19.98 12.22
C GLY A 74 -19.06 21.47 12.40
N TRP A 75 -19.53 22.25 11.43
CA TRP A 75 -19.32 23.70 11.30
C TRP A 75 -20.63 24.46 10.99
N THR A 76 -21.77 23.87 11.31
CA THR A 76 -23.12 24.39 11.01
C THR A 76 -23.40 25.70 11.75
N ARG A 77 -22.93 25.81 13.01
CA ARG A 77 -23.03 27.06 13.80
C ARG A 77 -21.68 27.44 14.40
N SER A 78 -21.32 28.71 14.28
CA SER A 78 -20.07 29.25 14.83
C SER A 78 -20.27 29.72 16.27
N LEU A 79 -20.17 28.80 17.24
CA LEU A 79 -20.22 29.08 18.68
C LEU A 79 -18.83 29.07 19.35
N GLY A 80 -17.76 29.13 18.53
CA GLY A 80 -16.38 28.87 18.94
C GLY A 80 -15.98 27.39 18.80
N VAL A 81 -14.66 27.15 18.74
CA VAL A 81 -14.13 25.79 18.56
C VAL A 81 -14.34 24.91 19.80
N SER A 82 -14.43 25.53 20.98
CA SER A 82 -14.58 24.87 22.28
C SER A 82 -16.03 24.60 22.67
N THR A 83 -17.01 24.89 21.82
CA THR A 83 -18.44 24.81 22.15
C THR A 83 -19.16 23.90 21.18
N CYS A 84 -20.11 23.10 21.68
CA CYS A 84 -20.95 22.26 20.85
C CYS A 84 -21.95 23.10 20.05
N GLU A 85 -22.02 22.91 18.73
CA GLU A 85 -23.00 23.62 17.88
C GLU A 85 -24.46 23.15 18.07
N HIS A 86 -24.67 22.04 18.79
CA HIS A 86 -25.99 21.42 18.96
C HIS A 86 -26.61 21.63 20.33
N CYS A 87 -25.82 21.52 21.40
CA CYS A 87 -26.30 21.65 22.79
C CYS A 87 -25.64 22.80 23.55
N GLU A 88 -24.76 23.56 22.88
CA GLU A 88 -24.12 24.77 23.40
C GLU A 88 -23.22 24.55 24.64
N GLN A 89 -23.05 23.28 25.06
CA GLN A 89 -22.16 22.93 26.15
C GLN A 89 -20.69 23.06 25.75
N PRO A 90 -19.82 23.47 26.69
CA PRO A 90 -18.38 23.40 26.51
C PRO A 90 -17.92 21.98 26.17
N LEU A 91 -17.02 21.86 25.20
CA LEU A 91 -16.42 20.61 24.78
C LEU A 91 -15.27 20.24 25.72
N LEU A 92 -15.65 19.72 26.88
CA LEU A 92 -14.76 19.19 27.90
C LEU A 92 -14.84 17.66 27.86
N GLY A 93 -13.68 16.99 27.92
CA GLY A 93 -13.68 15.53 27.95
C GLY A 93 -12.30 14.93 28.09
N PHE A 94 -12.29 13.65 28.45
CA PHE A 94 -11.10 12.82 28.47
C PHE A 94 -10.96 12.06 27.15
N ALA A 95 -9.74 11.93 26.65
CA ALA A 95 -9.44 11.19 25.44
C ALA A 95 -8.35 10.16 25.71
N ARG A 96 -8.47 9.00 25.06
CA ARG A 96 -7.41 7.98 25.06
C ARG A 96 -6.12 8.59 24.52
N LYS A 97 -5.03 8.48 25.29
CA LYS A 97 -3.70 8.97 24.88
C LYS A 97 -2.98 7.96 23.98
N LEU A 98 -2.16 8.48 23.07
CA LEU A 98 -1.16 7.68 22.36
C LEU A 98 -0.04 7.27 23.35
N PRO A 99 0.38 5.99 23.36
CA PRO A 99 1.49 5.53 24.18
C PRO A 99 2.77 6.34 23.94
N ILE A 100 3.52 6.62 25.01
CA ILE A 100 4.72 7.48 24.98
C ILE A 100 5.72 7.02 23.92
N ALA A 101 5.97 5.71 23.83
CA ALA A 101 6.90 5.11 22.87
C ALA A 101 6.58 5.42 21.39
N ARG A 102 5.34 5.81 21.07
CA ARG A 102 4.92 6.12 19.69
C ARG A 102 4.84 7.61 19.38
N ARG A 103 5.01 8.48 20.39
CA ARG A 103 4.79 9.93 20.26
C ARG A 103 5.83 10.63 19.39
N ALA A 104 7.08 10.15 19.39
CA ALA A 104 8.13 10.67 18.51
C ALA A 104 7.77 10.40 17.05
N ALA A 105 7.65 9.13 16.66
CA ALA A 105 7.26 8.73 15.31
C ALA A 105 5.96 9.38 14.85
N TYR A 106 4.95 9.51 15.73
CA TYR A 106 3.70 10.18 15.35
C TYR A 106 3.89 11.66 15.01
N ARG A 107 4.76 12.38 15.73
CA ARG A 107 5.10 13.77 15.41
C ARG A 107 5.81 13.85 14.06
N ASP A 108 6.76 12.96 13.80
CA ASP A 108 7.49 12.95 12.54
C ASP A 108 6.53 12.69 11.36
N ILE A 109 5.64 11.70 11.48
CA ILE A 109 4.63 11.41 10.46
C ILE A 109 3.69 12.60 10.24
N ALA A 110 3.18 13.20 11.33
CA ALA A 110 2.30 14.35 11.24
C ALA A 110 3.02 15.58 10.64
N ALA A 111 4.32 15.70 10.88
CA ALA A 111 5.14 16.79 10.37
C ALA A 111 5.25 16.78 8.84
N LEU A 112 5.07 15.64 8.16
CA LEU A 112 5.02 15.56 6.68
C LEU A 112 3.90 16.39 6.05
N VAL A 113 2.84 16.68 6.82
CA VAL A 113 1.68 17.47 6.40
C VAL A 113 1.44 18.67 7.32
N ASP A 114 2.49 19.10 8.04
CA ASP A 114 2.48 20.36 8.79
C ASP A 114 2.39 21.54 7.82
N MET A 115 1.90 22.68 8.30
CA MET A 115 1.86 23.92 7.53
C MET A 115 3.25 24.55 7.37
N ASP A 116 4.15 24.31 8.33
CA ASP A 116 5.54 24.78 8.32
C ASP A 116 6.42 23.88 7.42
N ASP A 117 7.04 24.49 6.42
CA ASP A 117 7.89 23.80 5.44
C ASP A 117 9.15 23.19 6.05
N GLU A 118 9.74 23.86 7.05
CA GLU A 118 10.96 23.36 7.69
C GLU A 118 10.67 22.09 8.50
N ARG A 119 9.48 22.00 9.12
CA ARG A 119 9.06 20.76 9.79
C ARG A 119 8.87 19.61 8.81
N ARG A 120 8.30 19.88 7.64
CA ARG A 120 8.13 18.88 6.58
C ARG A 120 9.48 18.36 6.11
N LYS A 121 10.41 19.26 5.79
CA LYS A 121 11.79 18.92 5.38
C LYS A 121 12.53 18.11 6.43
N ASN A 122 12.48 18.53 7.70
CA ASN A 122 13.12 17.84 8.80
C ASN A 122 12.58 16.41 8.99
N SER A 123 11.28 16.21 8.80
CA SER A 123 10.68 14.86 8.84
C SER A 123 11.12 14.01 7.65
N ALA A 124 11.10 14.55 6.43
CA ALA A 124 11.54 13.84 5.23
C ALA A 124 13.04 13.45 5.29
N ALA A 125 13.88 14.28 5.92
CA ALA A 125 15.30 14.00 6.11
C ALA A 125 15.57 12.73 6.95
N LEU A 126 14.62 12.30 7.79
CA LEU A 126 14.72 11.06 8.57
C LEU A 126 14.60 9.80 7.70
N LEU A 127 14.13 9.93 6.46
CA LEU A 127 13.94 8.80 5.55
C LEU A 127 15.17 8.57 4.67
N PRO A 128 15.39 7.33 4.23
CA PRO A 128 16.41 7.01 3.23
C PRO A 128 16.01 7.51 1.83
N CYS A 129 16.99 7.54 0.93
CA CYS A 129 16.73 7.66 -0.51
C CYS A 129 15.89 6.45 -0.98
N PRO A 130 14.90 6.62 -1.88
CA PRO A 130 14.55 7.87 -2.58
C PRO A 130 13.49 8.73 -1.87
N PHE A 131 12.94 8.29 -0.73
CA PHE A 131 11.80 8.96 -0.10
C PHE A 131 12.12 10.36 0.39
N ARG A 132 13.35 10.62 0.82
CA ARG A 132 13.80 11.95 1.24
C ARG A 132 13.58 13.03 0.17
N ASP A 133 13.69 12.65 -1.09
CA ASP A 133 13.61 13.58 -2.24
C ASP A 133 12.21 13.66 -2.83
N TRP A 134 11.25 12.93 -2.25
CA TRP A 134 9.85 12.97 -2.68
C TRP A 134 9.15 14.21 -2.15
N ARG A 135 8.05 14.58 -2.81
CA ARG A 135 7.14 15.58 -2.25
C ARG A 135 6.55 15.05 -0.95
N HIS A 136 6.45 15.90 0.06
CA HIS A 136 6.00 15.49 1.40
C HIS A 136 4.63 14.81 1.41
N GLY A 137 3.71 15.25 0.56
CA GLY A 137 2.41 14.60 0.39
C GLY A 137 2.50 13.20 -0.21
N ASP A 138 3.45 12.93 -1.11
CA ASP A 138 3.72 11.59 -1.66
C ASP A 138 4.33 10.67 -0.60
N ILE A 139 5.21 11.20 0.26
CA ILE A 139 5.75 10.48 1.43
C ILE A 139 4.60 10.10 2.36
N PHE A 140 3.72 11.05 2.69
CA PHE A 140 2.58 10.80 3.56
C PHE A 140 1.60 9.77 2.97
N ALA A 141 1.32 9.86 1.66
CA ALA A 141 0.53 8.87 0.95
C ALA A 141 1.19 7.48 1.03
N ALA A 142 2.51 7.40 0.88
CA ALA A 142 3.25 6.15 0.98
C ALA A 142 3.18 5.53 2.39
N VAL A 143 3.31 6.34 3.45
CA VAL A 143 3.10 5.89 4.84
C VAL A 143 1.71 5.26 5.00
N VAL A 144 0.68 5.91 4.46
CA VAL A 144 -0.70 5.41 4.54
C VAL A 144 -0.87 4.11 3.76
N GLU A 145 -0.38 4.04 2.53
CA GLU A 145 -0.56 2.87 1.66
C GLU A 145 0.23 1.66 2.15
N LEU A 146 1.50 1.84 2.57
CA LEU A 146 2.31 0.78 3.16
C LEU A 146 1.77 0.35 4.53
N GLY A 147 1.27 1.30 5.32
CA GLY A 147 0.61 1.01 6.59
C GLY A 147 -0.63 0.15 6.41
N ALA A 148 -1.43 0.43 5.39
CA ALA A 148 -2.59 -0.38 5.04
C ALA A 148 -2.20 -1.77 4.54
N LEU A 149 -1.14 -1.88 3.72
CA LEU A 149 -0.59 -3.15 3.28
C LEU A 149 -0.14 -4.00 4.48
N ALA A 150 0.71 -3.45 5.34
CA ALA A 150 1.27 -4.16 6.50
C ALA A 150 0.20 -4.60 7.50
N HIS A 151 -0.77 -3.72 7.79
CA HIS A 151 -1.85 -4.03 8.72
C HIS A 151 -2.78 -5.13 8.23
N ASN A 152 -2.88 -5.31 6.91
CA ASN A 152 -3.79 -6.25 6.27
C ASN A 152 -3.05 -7.37 5.50
N ALA A 153 -1.78 -7.61 5.84
CA ALA A 153 -0.90 -8.56 5.17
C ALA A 153 -1.45 -9.99 5.14
N ASP A 154 -2.28 -10.37 6.11
CA ASP A 154 -2.85 -11.71 6.23
C ASP A 154 -4.26 -11.84 5.60
N ARG A 155 -4.83 -10.76 5.05
CA ARG A 155 -6.19 -10.82 4.46
C ARG A 155 -6.20 -11.52 3.11
N ALA A 156 -7.18 -12.41 2.90
CA ALA A 156 -7.39 -13.12 1.64
C ALA A 156 -7.90 -12.22 0.50
N SER A 157 -8.75 -11.22 0.82
CA SER A 157 -9.31 -10.28 -0.17
C SER A 157 -8.94 -8.84 0.17
N CYS A 158 -8.39 -8.14 -0.82
CA CYS A 158 -7.86 -6.78 -0.67
C CYS A 158 -8.59 -5.77 -1.55
N ARG A 159 -9.57 -6.22 -2.36
CA ARG A 159 -10.37 -5.31 -3.19
C ARG A 159 -11.13 -4.30 -2.32
N ASP A 160 -11.73 -4.79 -1.24
CA ASP A 160 -12.47 -3.94 -0.31
C ASP A 160 -11.57 -2.98 0.46
N LEU A 161 -10.35 -3.42 0.80
CA LEU A 161 -9.35 -2.58 1.45
C LEU A 161 -9.04 -1.33 0.60
N TRP A 162 -8.60 -1.54 -0.64
CA TRP A 162 -8.19 -0.45 -1.51
C TRP A 162 -9.36 0.42 -1.95
N ARG A 163 -10.55 -0.16 -2.11
CA ARG A 163 -11.79 0.59 -2.38
C ARG A 163 -12.13 1.55 -1.25
N LYS A 164 -12.08 1.09 0.01
CA LYS A 164 -12.33 1.92 1.20
C LYS A 164 -11.32 3.05 1.32
N LEU A 165 -10.03 2.74 1.18
CA LEU A 165 -8.96 3.74 1.21
C LEU A 165 -9.10 4.78 0.11
N ALA A 166 -9.47 4.39 -1.11
CA ALA A 166 -9.74 5.32 -2.21
C ALA A 166 -10.93 6.24 -1.91
N ALA A 167 -11.95 5.73 -1.20
CA ALA A 167 -13.10 6.51 -0.73
C ALA A 167 -12.80 7.38 0.50
N GLY A 168 -11.57 7.38 1.02
CA GLY A 168 -11.18 8.14 2.21
C GLY A 168 -11.62 7.50 3.54
N ASP A 169 -11.97 6.21 3.53
CA ASP A 169 -12.16 5.41 4.74
C ASP A 169 -10.83 4.76 5.15
N PHE A 170 -10.27 5.25 6.25
CA PHE A 170 -8.99 4.80 6.82
C PHE A 170 -9.16 3.89 8.02
N SER A 171 -10.37 3.37 8.28
CA SER A 171 -10.62 2.42 9.38
C SER A 171 -9.71 1.19 9.31
N SER A 172 -9.33 0.77 8.11
CA SER A 172 -8.43 -0.38 7.86
C SER A 172 -6.97 -0.14 8.23
N LEU A 173 -6.56 1.08 8.58
CA LEU A 173 -5.22 1.33 9.16
C LEU A 173 -5.16 0.93 10.64
N GLY A 174 -6.31 0.88 11.33
CA GLY A 174 -6.35 0.69 12.77
C GLY A 174 -5.53 1.73 13.56
N ASP A 175 -5.06 1.36 14.74
CA ASP A 175 -4.20 2.22 15.59
C ASP A 175 -2.69 2.03 15.30
N LYS A 176 -2.33 1.02 14.49
CA LYS A 176 -0.95 0.61 14.24
C LYS A 176 -0.47 0.90 12.81
N GLY A 177 -1.37 0.91 11.84
CA GLY A 177 -1.03 0.93 10.41
C GLY A 177 -0.13 2.10 10.03
N ILE A 178 -0.42 3.31 10.51
CA ILE A 178 0.41 4.48 10.16
C ILE A 178 1.86 4.35 10.66
N PHE A 179 2.07 3.71 11.82
CA PHE A 179 3.40 3.44 12.35
C PHE A 179 4.10 2.34 11.55
N GLN A 180 3.37 1.28 11.18
CA GLN A 180 3.91 0.22 10.33
C GLN A 180 4.37 0.76 8.97
N GLY A 181 3.60 1.67 8.36
CA GLY A 181 4.00 2.33 7.12
C GLY A 181 5.24 3.19 7.28
N TRP A 182 5.34 3.94 8.38
CA TRP A 182 6.53 4.75 8.70
C TRP A 182 7.78 3.91 8.93
N ASP A 183 7.65 2.80 9.65
CA ASP A 183 8.75 1.88 9.92
C ASP A 183 9.22 1.18 8.64
N LEU A 184 8.31 0.83 7.73
CA LEU A 184 8.66 0.30 6.41
C LEU A 184 9.44 1.30 5.56
N LEU A 185 9.07 2.59 5.57
CA LEU A 185 9.81 3.61 4.84
C LEU A 185 11.22 3.82 5.42
N LYS A 186 11.36 3.89 6.75
CA LYS A 186 12.66 4.03 7.40
C LYS A 186 13.58 2.83 7.19
N GLY A 187 13.02 1.62 7.21
CA GLY A 187 13.76 0.37 7.04
C GLY A 187 13.94 -0.07 5.59
N TRP A 188 13.63 0.78 4.61
CA TRP A 188 13.70 0.44 3.20
C TRP A 188 15.15 0.20 2.72
N PRO A 189 15.40 -0.78 1.83
CA PRO A 189 14.45 -1.72 1.23
C PRO A 189 14.17 -2.97 2.09
N THR A 190 15.02 -3.28 3.08
CA THR A 190 14.97 -4.54 3.82
C THR A 190 13.60 -4.81 4.46
N ALA A 191 13.01 -3.79 5.10
CA ALA A 191 11.73 -3.96 5.80
C ALA A 191 10.56 -4.26 4.85
N ILE A 192 10.56 -3.71 3.63
CA ILE A 192 9.53 -4.04 2.65
C ILE A 192 9.77 -5.43 2.07
N ASP A 193 11.03 -5.81 1.84
CA ASP A 193 11.41 -7.12 1.31
C ASP A 193 10.93 -8.24 2.25
N GLU A 194 11.19 -8.11 3.55
CA GLU A 194 10.70 -9.03 4.57
C GLU A 194 9.17 -9.16 4.57
N LEU A 195 8.45 -8.04 4.46
CA LEU A 195 6.99 -8.05 4.40
C LEU A 195 6.48 -8.71 3.12
N LEU A 196 7.06 -8.39 1.97
CA LEU A 196 6.67 -8.95 0.67
C LEU A 196 6.90 -10.46 0.65
N SER A 197 8.08 -10.92 1.09
CA SER A 197 8.41 -12.35 1.22
C SER A 197 7.39 -13.06 2.10
N LYS A 198 7.08 -12.52 3.29
CA LYS A 198 6.07 -13.09 4.18
C LYS A 198 4.69 -13.21 3.50
N ILE A 199 4.23 -12.16 2.82
CA ILE A 199 2.92 -12.15 2.14
C ILE A 199 2.87 -13.21 1.04
N ILE A 200 3.94 -13.29 0.24
CA ILE A 200 4.08 -14.18 -0.90
C ILE A 200 4.18 -15.64 -0.44
N ASP A 201 5.04 -15.93 0.54
CA ASP A 201 5.22 -17.28 1.08
C ASP A 201 3.94 -17.84 1.68
N THR A 202 3.18 -17.01 2.43
CA THR A 202 1.88 -17.39 2.99
C THR A 202 0.86 -17.77 1.91
N ARG A 203 1.06 -17.33 0.67
CA ARG A 203 0.13 -17.52 -0.46
C ARG A 203 0.71 -18.37 -1.58
N ARG A 204 1.88 -18.98 -1.38
CA ARG A 204 2.63 -19.72 -2.41
C ARG A 204 1.81 -20.84 -3.08
N SER A 205 0.93 -21.48 -2.32
CA SER A 205 0.04 -22.55 -2.81
C SER A 205 -1.06 -22.06 -3.78
N SER A 206 -1.23 -20.76 -3.95
CA SER A 206 -2.20 -20.19 -4.89
C SER A 206 -1.60 -20.18 -6.30
N GLY A 207 -2.03 -21.09 -7.19
CA GLY A 207 -1.45 -21.26 -8.55
C GLY A 207 -1.57 -20.07 -9.53
N ASN A 208 -2.00 -18.89 -9.07
CA ASN A 208 -2.11 -17.66 -9.87
C ASN A 208 -1.41 -16.48 -9.17
N LEU A 209 -0.54 -15.78 -9.90
CA LEU A 209 0.19 -14.59 -9.42
C LEU A 209 -0.71 -13.55 -8.75
N ARG A 210 -1.93 -13.33 -9.28
CA ARG A 210 -2.86 -12.37 -8.68
C ARG A 210 -3.30 -12.76 -7.28
N GLN A 211 -3.44 -14.06 -7.02
CA GLN A 211 -3.77 -14.58 -5.69
C GLN A 211 -2.55 -14.54 -4.77
N VAL A 212 -1.36 -14.90 -5.28
CA VAL A 212 -0.09 -14.82 -4.54
C VAL A 212 0.20 -13.39 -4.07
N LEU A 213 0.09 -12.41 -4.96
CA LEU A 213 0.35 -11.01 -4.62
C LEU A 213 -0.69 -10.45 -3.65
N GLY A 214 -1.93 -10.95 -3.65
CA GLY A 214 -2.99 -10.50 -2.76
C GLY A 214 -3.09 -8.97 -2.67
N PRO A 215 -2.79 -8.35 -1.50
CA PRO A 215 -2.83 -6.89 -1.33
C PRO A 215 -1.77 -6.15 -2.13
N ILE A 216 -0.61 -6.77 -2.39
CA ILE A 216 0.51 -6.20 -3.16
C ILE A 216 0.10 -5.90 -4.59
N GLY A 217 -0.87 -6.66 -5.14
CA GLY A 217 -1.33 -6.49 -6.52
C GLY A 217 -1.81 -5.07 -6.84
N ARG A 218 -2.20 -4.26 -5.84
CA ARG A 218 -2.52 -2.84 -6.05
C ARG A 218 -1.32 -2.03 -6.54
N PHE A 219 -0.09 -2.36 -6.18
CA PHE A 219 1.11 -1.66 -6.63
C PHE A 219 1.52 -2.10 -8.03
N CYS A 220 1.31 -3.37 -8.38
CA CYS A 220 1.70 -3.92 -9.69
C CYS A 220 0.67 -3.65 -10.80
N TYR A 221 -0.63 -3.61 -10.48
CA TYR A 221 -1.72 -3.55 -11.48
C TYR A 221 -2.50 -2.23 -11.49
N SER A 222 -2.05 -1.20 -10.76
CA SER A 222 -2.76 0.08 -10.75
C SER A 222 -2.76 0.74 -12.12
N LYS A 223 -3.90 1.32 -12.50
CA LYS A 223 -3.98 2.23 -13.66
C LYS A 223 -3.28 3.56 -13.41
N SER A 224 -3.24 4.02 -12.16
CA SER A 224 -2.54 5.23 -11.74
C SER A 224 -1.31 4.83 -10.94
N LYS A 225 -0.11 5.02 -11.50
CA LYS A 225 1.14 4.68 -10.82
C LYS A 225 1.64 5.88 -10.04
N THR A 226 1.65 5.75 -8.72
CA THR A 226 2.38 6.65 -7.81
C THR A 226 3.86 6.28 -7.82
N PRO A 227 4.78 7.16 -7.38
CA PRO A 227 6.20 6.80 -7.21
C PRO A 227 6.40 5.52 -6.39
N LEU A 228 5.57 5.31 -5.35
CA LEU A 228 5.57 4.08 -4.55
C LEU A 228 5.24 2.82 -5.35
N CYS A 229 4.33 2.90 -6.33
CA CYS A 229 3.97 1.74 -7.15
C CYS A 229 5.19 1.19 -7.90
N TYR A 230 6.06 2.07 -8.43
CA TYR A 230 7.27 1.65 -9.15
C TYR A 230 8.28 0.97 -8.21
N LEU A 231 8.53 1.55 -7.04
CA LEU A 231 9.46 0.98 -6.06
C LEU A 231 8.98 -0.38 -5.55
N VAL A 232 7.70 -0.50 -5.20
CA VAL A 232 7.16 -1.77 -4.73
C VAL A 232 7.16 -2.81 -5.84
N GLU A 233 6.81 -2.44 -7.08
CA GLU A 233 6.85 -3.34 -8.23
C GLU A 233 8.27 -3.86 -8.51
N GLU A 234 9.29 -3.01 -8.40
CA GLU A 234 10.69 -3.40 -8.51
C GLU A 234 11.08 -4.40 -7.41
N ARG A 235 10.74 -4.10 -6.15
CA ARG A 235 11.04 -5.02 -5.02
C ARG A 235 10.31 -6.35 -5.14
N VAL A 236 9.06 -6.34 -5.59
CA VAL A 236 8.31 -7.57 -5.89
C VAL A 236 9.05 -8.41 -6.94
N GLY A 237 9.61 -7.79 -7.97
CA GLY A 237 10.46 -8.48 -8.94
C GLY A 237 11.65 -9.18 -8.28
N VAL A 238 12.38 -8.48 -7.40
CA VAL A 238 13.50 -9.04 -6.62
C VAL A 238 13.06 -10.26 -5.80
N ILE A 239 12.00 -10.13 -5.02
CA ILE A 239 11.54 -11.21 -4.14
C ILE A 239 11.05 -12.43 -4.94
N LEU A 240 10.34 -12.20 -6.04
CA LEU A 240 9.88 -13.31 -6.90
C LEU A 240 11.05 -14.05 -7.55
N ARG A 241 12.16 -13.37 -7.88
CA ARG A 241 13.40 -14.02 -8.33
C ARG A 241 14.00 -14.91 -7.25
N GLU A 242 14.18 -14.36 -6.06
CA GLU A 242 14.82 -15.06 -4.93
C GLU A 242 14.04 -16.30 -4.51
N LEU A 243 12.70 -16.21 -4.55
CA LEU A 243 11.81 -17.33 -4.22
C LEU A 243 11.63 -18.33 -5.38
N ASN A 244 12.16 -18.04 -6.58
CA ASN A 244 12.05 -18.85 -7.79
C ASN A 244 10.63 -19.41 -8.03
N LEU A 245 9.61 -18.56 -7.88
CA LEU A 245 8.23 -19.02 -7.88
C LEU A 245 7.72 -19.34 -9.28
N PRO A 246 7.15 -20.54 -9.50
CA PRO A 246 6.54 -20.89 -10.77
C PRO A 246 5.14 -20.27 -10.86
N LEU A 247 5.07 -19.00 -11.30
CA LEU A 247 3.80 -18.27 -11.42
C LEU A 247 3.40 -17.98 -12.87
N LYS A 248 2.09 -18.05 -13.13
CA LYS A 248 1.49 -17.54 -14.38
C LYS A 248 1.43 -16.02 -14.33
N VAL A 249 2.35 -15.36 -15.02
CA VAL A 249 2.37 -13.90 -15.17
C VAL A 249 1.48 -13.50 -16.34
N TYR A 250 0.44 -12.69 -16.09
CA TYR A 250 -0.37 -12.09 -17.16
C TYR A 250 0.27 -10.77 -17.63
N SER A 251 1.21 -10.89 -18.57
CA SER A 251 1.71 -9.96 -19.63
C SER A 251 1.70 -8.41 -19.53
N ARG A 252 1.40 -7.75 -18.39
CA ARG A 252 1.33 -6.26 -18.37
C ARG A 252 2.32 -5.53 -17.46
N SER A 253 3.00 -6.19 -16.53
CA SER A 253 4.00 -5.54 -15.67
C SER A 253 5.40 -5.87 -16.15
N ARG A 254 6.20 -4.84 -16.45
CA ARG A 254 7.56 -4.99 -17.01
C ARG A 254 8.51 -5.69 -16.03
N ALA A 255 8.41 -5.37 -14.73
CA ALA A 255 9.19 -6.03 -13.68
C ALA A 255 8.78 -7.48 -13.46
N LEU A 256 7.50 -7.82 -13.68
CA LEU A 256 7.01 -9.20 -13.63
C LEU A 256 7.27 -9.98 -14.93
N CYS A 257 7.51 -9.29 -16.06
CA CYS A 257 7.75 -9.92 -17.37
C CYS A 257 9.24 -10.11 -17.69
N SER A 258 10.15 -9.35 -17.07
CA SER A 258 11.58 -9.40 -17.41
C SER A 258 12.24 -10.74 -17.09
N GLU A 259 11.62 -11.62 -16.29
CA GLU A 259 12.33 -12.74 -15.69
C GLU A 259 11.55 -14.05 -15.72
N ARG A 260 11.59 -14.61 -16.92
CA ARG A 260 11.44 -16.04 -17.18
C ARG A 260 12.70 -16.58 -17.82
N THR A 261 13.89 -16.18 -17.34
CA THR A 261 15.14 -16.69 -17.93
C THR A 261 15.20 -18.21 -17.85
N ASN A 262 14.75 -18.80 -16.74
CA ASN A 262 14.88 -20.24 -16.52
C ASN A 262 13.56 -21.03 -16.47
N SER A 263 12.39 -20.38 -16.52
CA SER A 263 11.10 -21.10 -16.52
C SER A 263 10.10 -20.54 -17.52
N ILE A 264 9.31 -21.41 -18.14
CA ILE A 264 8.37 -21.04 -19.20
C ILE A 264 7.03 -21.76 -19.03
N ALA A 265 5.92 -21.01 -19.11
CA ALA A 265 4.60 -21.62 -19.03
C ALA A 265 4.27 -22.38 -20.31
N MET A 266 3.50 -23.45 -20.22
CA MET A 266 3.15 -24.33 -21.35
C MET A 266 2.79 -23.58 -22.65
N TRP A 267 1.89 -22.59 -22.59
CA TRP A 267 1.50 -21.82 -23.77
C TRP A 267 2.63 -21.00 -24.39
N ASP A 268 3.47 -20.40 -23.55
CA ASP A 268 4.63 -19.65 -24.02
C ASP A 268 5.68 -20.61 -24.58
N ALA A 269 5.85 -21.79 -23.98
CA ALA A 269 6.75 -22.83 -24.45
C ALA A 269 6.34 -23.41 -25.81
N MET A 270 5.04 -23.63 -26.02
CA MET A 270 4.50 -24.04 -27.32
C MET A 270 4.83 -23.02 -28.41
N ARG A 271 4.68 -21.73 -28.10
CA ARG A 271 4.96 -20.64 -29.06
C ARG A 271 6.45 -20.47 -29.30
N GLU A 272 7.26 -20.55 -28.26
CA GLU A 272 8.70 -20.27 -28.32
C GLU A 272 9.50 -21.41 -28.95
N PHE A 273 9.22 -22.66 -28.54
CA PHE A 273 9.93 -23.84 -29.04
C PHE A 273 9.21 -24.52 -30.20
N ASN A 274 8.09 -23.96 -30.66
CA ASN A 274 7.24 -24.52 -31.72
C ASN A 274 6.85 -26.00 -31.47
N VAL A 275 6.51 -26.32 -30.21
CA VAL A 275 6.17 -27.69 -29.78
C VAL A 275 4.68 -27.84 -29.51
N SER A 276 4.15 -29.04 -29.76
CA SER A 276 2.74 -29.35 -29.47
C SER A 276 2.49 -29.58 -27.97
N ASP A 277 1.27 -29.30 -27.53
CA ASP A 277 0.78 -29.60 -26.17
C ASP A 277 0.99 -31.08 -25.79
N LYS A 278 0.80 -32.01 -26.75
CA LYS A 278 1.02 -33.44 -26.53
C LYS A 278 2.48 -33.75 -26.19
N LEU A 279 3.44 -33.09 -26.85
CA LEU A 279 4.86 -33.27 -26.58
C LEU A 279 5.23 -32.73 -25.19
N LEU A 280 4.77 -31.53 -24.85
CA LEU A 280 4.97 -30.95 -23.52
C LEU A 280 4.35 -31.81 -22.41
N LYS A 281 3.17 -32.38 -22.63
CA LYS A 281 2.54 -33.32 -21.68
C LYS A 281 3.34 -34.61 -21.51
N ARG A 282 3.97 -35.12 -22.57
CA ARG A 282 4.89 -36.27 -22.49
C ARG A 282 6.16 -35.93 -21.71
N LEU A 283 6.80 -34.81 -22.02
CA LEU A 283 7.98 -34.32 -21.29
C LEU A 283 7.65 -34.03 -19.81
N SER A 284 6.42 -33.59 -19.55
CA SER A 284 5.89 -33.42 -18.20
C SER A 284 5.67 -34.74 -17.47
N ALA A 285 5.22 -35.79 -18.16
CA ALA A 285 4.99 -37.11 -17.57
C ALA A 285 6.29 -37.84 -17.22
N GLY A 286 7.37 -37.58 -17.97
CA GLY A 286 8.71 -38.09 -17.68
C GLY A 286 9.43 -37.38 -16.53
N GLY A 287 8.96 -36.19 -16.11
CA GLY A 287 9.52 -35.42 -14.99
C GLY A 287 10.77 -34.60 -15.33
N ASP A 288 11.41 -34.80 -16.48
CA ASP A 288 12.72 -34.22 -16.80
C ASP A 288 12.71 -32.69 -16.93
N CYS A 289 11.64 -32.13 -17.51
CA CYS A 289 11.54 -30.71 -17.82
C CYS A 289 10.51 -29.96 -16.97
N LEU A 290 9.68 -30.68 -16.20
CA LEU A 290 8.59 -30.08 -15.43
C LEU A 290 9.11 -29.59 -14.08
N LEU A 291 9.03 -28.29 -13.85
CA LEU A 291 9.38 -27.71 -12.54
C LEU A 291 8.21 -27.86 -11.57
N GLU A 292 7.01 -27.49 -12.01
CA GLU A 292 5.83 -27.55 -11.16
C GLU A 292 4.55 -27.70 -11.99
N LYS A 293 3.61 -28.45 -11.43
CA LYS A 293 2.23 -28.55 -11.91
C LYS A 293 1.32 -28.12 -10.78
N SER A 294 0.69 -26.96 -10.92
CA SER A 294 -0.30 -26.52 -9.93
C SER A 294 -1.50 -27.46 -9.88
N VAL A 295 -2.08 -27.62 -8.69
CA VAL A 295 -3.18 -28.55 -8.41
C VAL A 295 -4.46 -28.10 -9.12
N GLY A 296 -5.11 -29.02 -9.86
CA GLY A 296 -6.39 -28.80 -10.57
C GLY A 296 -6.32 -29.08 -12.08
N GLU A 297 -7.47 -29.27 -12.74
CA GLU A 297 -7.56 -29.57 -14.19
C GLU A 297 -7.02 -28.45 -15.08
N THR A 298 -7.00 -27.22 -14.57
CA THR A 298 -6.47 -26.02 -15.26
C THR A 298 -5.11 -25.58 -14.72
N GLY A 299 -4.43 -26.48 -13.99
CA GLY A 299 -3.11 -26.25 -13.43
C GLY A 299 -2.13 -25.73 -14.48
N VAL A 300 -1.47 -24.63 -14.15
CA VAL A 300 -0.34 -24.10 -14.90
C VAL A 300 0.80 -25.10 -14.82
N HIS A 301 1.22 -25.60 -15.99
CA HIS A 301 2.45 -26.35 -16.14
C HIS A 301 3.59 -25.37 -16.41
N LEU A 302 4.61 -25.43 -15.57
CA LEU A 302 5.82 -24.64 -15.73
C LEU A 302 7.00 -25.56 -15.99
N PHE A 303 7.69 -25.26 -17.07
CA PHE A 303 8.83 -26.01 -17.55
C PHE A 303 10.11 -25.24 -17.25
N ASP A 304 11.17 -25.96 -16.94
CA ASP A 304 12.52 -25.40 -16.95
C ASP A 304 12.89 -25.09 -18.41
N ARG A 305 13.18 -23.83 -18.71
CA ARG A 305 13.40 -23.36 -20.08
C ARG A 305 14.64 -23.97 -20.70
N ALA A 306 15.73 -24.09 -19.93
CA ALA A 306 17.00 -24.65 -20.41
C ALA A 306 16.87 -26.16 -20.63
N ARG A 307 16.28 -26.89 -19.67
CA ARG A 307 16.05 -28.33 -19.83
C ARG A 307 15.08 -28.63 -20.97
N LEU A 308 14.03 -27.82 -21.10
CA LEU A 308 13.08 -27.96 -22.19
C LEU A 308 13.75 -27.69 -23.53
N GLN A 309 14.59 -26.66 -23.63
CA GLN A 309 15.38 -26.39 -24.83
C GLN A 309 16.26 -27.59 -25.19
N THR A 310 17.05 -28.12 -24.23
CA THR A 310 17.89 -29.31 -24.46
C THR A 310 17.05 -30.53 -24.87
N ALA A 311 15.90 -30.77 -24.23
CA ALA A 311 15.03 -31.90 -24.55
C ALA A 311 14.38 -31.78 -25.93
N VAL A 312 14.04 -30.55 -26.35
CA VAL A 312 13.51 -30.29 -27.69
C VAL A 312 14.61 -30.48 -28.73
N GLU A 313 15.81 -29.93 -28.51
CA GLU A 313 16.96 -30.11 -29.40
C GLU A 313 17.33 -31.59 -29.56
N LEU A 314 17.41 -32.36 -28.47
CA LEU A 314 17.67 -33.81 -28.51
C LEU A 314 16.53 -34.61 -29.15
N GLY A 315 15.27 -34.26 -28.85
CA GLY A 315 14.10 -34.95 -29.37
C GLY A 315 13.84 -34.71 -30.87
N PHE A 316 14.31 -33.58 -31.41
CA PHE A 316 14.31 -33.31 -32.85
C PHE A 316 15.39 -34.12 -33.60
N VAL A 317 16.49 -34.48 -32.95
CA VAL A 317 17.55 -35.30 -33.56
C VAL A 317 17.12 -36.77 -33.71
N ASP A 318 16.29 -37.27 -32.79
CA ASP A 318 15.88 -38.69 -32.78
C ASP A 318 14.62 -39.01 -33.62
N LYS A 319 13.95 -37.99 -34.13
CA LYS A 319 12.79 -38.14 -35.03
C LYS A 319 12.96 -37.21 -36.21
N GLY A 320 13.69 -37.68 -37.21
CA GLY A 320 13.63 -37.13 -38.56
C GLY A 320 12.18 -37.11 -39.05
N TYR A 321 11.49 -35.98 -38.82
CA TYR A 321 10.31 -35.60 -39.56
C TYR A 321 10.79 -34.71 -40.71
N PRO A 322 10.55 -35.09 -41.98
CA PRO A 322 10.77 -34.21 -43.12
C PRO A 322 9.86 -32.97 -43.08
#